data_AF-A0A2V7HYZ4-F1
#
_entry.id   AF-A0A2V7HYZ4-F1
#
_cell.length_a   1.000
_cell.length_b   1.000
_cell.length_c   1.000
_cell.angle_alpha   90.00
_cell.angle_beta   90.00
_cell.angle_gamma   90.00
#
_symmetry.space_group_name_H-M   'P 1'
#
loop_
_entity.id
_entity.type
_entity.pdbx_description
1 polymer ?
#
loop_
_entity_poly.entity_id
_entity_poly.type
_entity_poly.pdbx_seq_one_letter_code
_entity_poly.pdbx_strand_id
1 'polypeptide(L)'
;MFVIEDDAQNGPDHVDAHRTVCLVASPYAARGLVDHTNYSTVSMLRTIELILGLAPMSQFDAAATPMLAAFTDAAAPAPYAALRPRQPLNELNRHTAYRARDAMAMALDRPDEADEQLLNTILWHAVKGPRTPMPPAKTAFRTHPLKDDD
;
A
#
# COMPACT_ATOMS: atom_id res chain seq x y z
N MET A 1 12.64 10.01 -7.12
CA MET A 1 11.72 10.01 -5.96
C MET A 1 11.11 8.63 -5.87
N PHE A 2 11.13 8.06 -4.67
CA PHE A 2 10.37 6.87 -4.33
C PHE A 2 9.16 7.32 -3.48
N VAL A 3 8.01 6.68 -3.68
CA VAL A 3 6.80 6.93 -2.91
C VAL A 3 6.22 5.57 -2.52
N ILE A 4 6.00 5.38 -1.22
CA ILE A 4 5.31 4.22 -0.64
C ILE A 4 4.37 4.71 0.45
N GLU A 5 3.45 3.85 0.85
CA GLU A 5 2.76 3.95 2.13
C GLU A 5 3.72 3.69 3.28
N ASP A 6 3.50 4.34 4.43
CA ASP A 6 4.34 4.20 5.63
C ASP A 6 4.12 2.84 6.32
N ASP A 7 2.86 2.37 6.37
CA ASP A 7 2.50 1.07 6.91
C ASP A 7 1.20 0.56 6.26
N ALA A 8 1.24 -0.67 5.74
CA ALA A 8 0.05 -1.36 5.25
C ALA A 8 -0.40 -2.31 6.37
N GLN A 9 -1.35 -1.86 7.19
CA GLN A 9 -1.68 -2.55 8.45
C GLN A 9 -2.64 -3.72 8.23
N ASN A 10 -3.93 -3.51 7.93
CA ASN A 10 -4.85 -4.64 7.63
C ASN A 10 -5.89 -4.35 6.55
N GLY A 11 -5.48 -3.71 5.45
CA GLY A 11 -6.37 -3.56 4.29
C GLY A 11 -6.71 -4.91 3.63
N PRO A 12 -7.93 -5.08 3.08
CA PRO A 12 -8.28 -6.29 2.33
C PRO A 12 -7.49 -6.37 1.01
N ASP A 13 -6.40 -7.11 1.03
CA ASP A 13 -5.60 -7.48 -0.14
C ASP A 13 -5.68 -9.00 -0.37
N HIS A 14 -5.75 -9.41 -1.65
CA HIS A 14 -5.91 -10.81 -2.01
C HIS A 14 -4.63 -11.64 -1.92
N VAL A 15 -3.48 -11.00 -1.79
CA VAL A 15 -2.15 -11.61 -1.61
C VAL A 15 -1.76 -11.55 -0.13
N ASP A 16 -1.59 -10.34 0.42
CA ASP A 16 -1.22 -10.11 1.82
C ASP A 16 -1.59 -8.68 2.23
N ALA A 17 -2.12 -8.51 3.43
CA ALA A 17 -2.58 -7.21 3.93
C ALA A 17 -1.47 -6.15 4.07
N HIS A 18 -0.21 -6.57 4.16
CA HIS A 18 0.96 -5.68 4.26
C HIS A 18 1.58 -5.34 2.89
N ARG A 19 0.98 -5.81 1.80
CA ARG A 19 1.45 -5.45 0.46
C ARG A 19 1.06 -4.02 0.15
N THR A 20 2.06 -3.16 -0.02
CA THR A 20 1.86 -1.77 -0.44
C THR A 20 2.22 -1.53 -1.92
N VAL A 21 1.85 -0.35 -2.44
CA VAL A 21 2.21 0.14 -3.76
C VAL A 21 3.47 1.00 -3.65
N CYS A 22 4.48 0.69 -4.47
CA CYS A 22 5.64 1.56 -4.66
C CYS A 22 5.57 2.27 -6.00
N LEU A 23 5.72 3.60 -5.98
CA LEU A 23 5.82 4.43 -7.18
C LEU A 23 7.22 5.03 -7.28
N VAL A 24 7.79 5.00 -8.49
CA VAL A 24 9.09 5.60 -8.81
C VAL A 24 8.90 6.71 -9.83
N ALA A 25 9.38 7.91 -9.50
CA ALA A 25 9.41 9.05 -10.41
C ALA A 25 10.85 9.54 -10.59
N SER A 26 11.38 9.40 -11.80
CA SER A 26 12.73 9.80 -12.20
C SER A 26 12.83 9.93 -13.72
N PRO A 27 13.70 10.79 -14.28
CA PRO A 27 14.08 10.73 -15.69
C PRO A 27 14.64 9.36 -16.09
N TYR A 28 15.24 8.63 -15.14
CA TYR A 28 15.80 7.29 -15.37
C TYR A 28 14.83 6.16 -15.00
N ALA A 29 13.60 6.47 -14.59
CA ALA A 29 12.61 5.43 -14.30
C ALA A 29 12.08 4.83 -15.61
N ALA A 30 11.97 3.50 -15.66
CA ALA A 30 11.34 2.81 -16.78
C ALA A 30 9.87 3.27 -16.92
N ARG A 31 9.50 3.85 -18.06
CA ARG A 31 8.17 4.42 -18.29
C ARG A 31 7.17 3.37 -18.75
N GLY A 32 5.94 3.46 -18.24
CA GLY A 32 4.86 2.54 -18.61
C GLY A 32 5.06 1.11 -18.15
N LEU A 33 6.02 0.90 -17.24
CA LEU A 33 6.33 -0.40 -16.67
C LEU A 33 5.56 -0.59 -15.35
N VAL A 34 4.93 -1.75 -15.21
CA VAL A 34 4.53 -2.29 -13.92
C VAL A 34 5.47 -3.43 -13.61
N ASP A 35 6.36 -3.23 -12.64
CA ASP A 35 7.31 -4.26 -12.22
C ASP A 35 6.62 -5.20 -11.21
N HIS A 36 6.68 -6.49 -11.49
CA HIS A 36 6.07 -7.55 -10.68
C HIS A 36 7.10 -8.27 -9.80
N THR A 37 8.35 -7.84 -9.81
CA THR A 37 9.39 -8.35 -8.91
C THR A 37 8.97 -8.13 -7.46
N ASN A 38 9.15 -9.15 -6.62
CA ASN A 38 8.85 -9.04 -5.20
C ASN A 38 9.93 -8.19 -4.51
N TYR A 39 9.51 -7.06 -3.96
CA TYR A 39 10.36 -6.13 -3.22
C TYR A 39 9.82 -5.91 -1.81
N SER A 40 10.73 -5.52 -0.91
CA SER A 40 10.39 -4.99 0.41
C SER A 40 10.86 -3.54 0.54
N THR A 41 10.52 -2.87 1.63
CA THR A 41 11.09 -1.55 1.96
C THR A 41 12.61 -1.57 2.02
N VAL A 42 13.20 -2.71 2.39
CA VAL A 42 14.66 -2.90 2.41
C VAL A 42 15.25 -2.92 0.99
N SER A 43 14.54 -3.47 0.00
CA SER A 43 14.93 -3.37 -1.43
C SER A 43 15.02 -1.93 -1.90
N MET A 44 14.11 -1.07 -1.44
CA MET A 44 14.16 0.36 -1.75
C MET A 44 15.38 1.02 -1.12
N LEU A 45 15.65 0.78 0.16
CA LEU A 45 16.86 1.29 0.84
C LEU A 45 18.12 0.87 0.10
N ARG A 46 18.23 -0.42 -0.24
CA ARG A 46 19.36 -0.93 -1.02
C ARG A 46 19.51 -0.23 -2.37
N THR A 47 18.40 0.09 -3.03
CA THR A 47 18.44 0.83 -4.31
C THR A 47 18.92 2.27 -4.13
N ILE A 48 18.49 2.95 -3.06
CA ILE A 48 18.93 4.31 -2.72
C ILE A 48 20.43 4.32 -2.40
N GLU A 49 20.91 3.36 -1.61
CA GLU A 49 22.33 3.19 -1.31
C GLU A 49 23.16 3.08 -2.60
N LEU A 50 22.74 2.21 -3.52
CA LEU A 50 23.42 2.01 -4.80
C LEU A 50 23.43 3.28 -5.67
N ILE A 51 22.32 4.01 -5.75
CA ILE A 51 22.24 5.28 -6.49
C ILE A 51 23.19 6.33 -5.91
N LEU A 52 23.30 6.39 -4.58
CA LEU A 52 24.12 7.39 -3.87
C LEU A 52 25.57 6.94 -3.66
N GLY A 53 25.93 5.71 -4.01
CA GLY A 53 27.25 5.14 -3.74
C GLY A 53 27.54 4.89 -2.26
N LEU A 54 26.50 4.64 -1.46
CA LEU A 54 26.61 4.38 -0.02
C LEU A 54 26.86 2.89 0.26
N ALA A 55 27.54 2.64 1.38
CA ALA A 55 27.67 1.30 1.92
C ALA A 55 26.32 0.82 2.51
N PRO A 56 26.06 -0.50 2.50
CA PRO A 56 24.92 -1.07 3.21
C PRO A 56 24.93 -0.72 4.69
N MET A 57 23.78 -0.39 5.26
CA MET A 57 23.64 -0.13 6.69
C MET A 57 23.70 -1.41 7.53
N SER A 58 23.35 -2.55 6.94
CA SER A 58 23.22 -3.84 7.63
C SER A 58 23.45 -5.02 6.69
N GLN A 59 23.39 -6.24 7.20
CA GLN A 59 23.38 -7.43 6.33
C GLN A 59 22.07 -7.57 5.54
N PHE A 60 20.97 -6.96 6.02
CA PHE A 60 19.65 -7.10 5.42
C PHE A 60 19.52 -6.30 4.13
N ASP A 61 19.94 -5.04 4.13
CA ASP A 61 20.03 -4.23 2.91
C ASP A 61 21.10 -4.76 1.96
N ALA A 62 22.26 -5.18 2.46
CA ALA A 62 23.30 -5.80 1.64
C ALA A 62 22.79 -7.01 0.82
N ALA A 63 21.90 -7.81 1.41
CA ALA A 63 21.32 -9.01 0.78
C ALA A 63 19.99 -8.73 0.04
N ALA A 64 19.43 -7.53 0.14
CA ALA A 64 18.14 -7.22 -0.47
C ALA A 64 18.25 -7.10 -1.99
N THR A 65 17.24 -7.60 -2.71
CA THR A 65 17.14 -7.45 -4.16
C THR A 65 16.92 -5.97 -4.50
N PRO A 66 17.83 -5.29 -5.23
CA PRO A 66 17.63 -3.91 -5.63
C PRO A 66 16.58 -3.78 -6.73
N MET A 67 15.93 -2.63 -6.82
CA MET A 67 14.86 -2.31 -7.77
C MET A 67 15.39 -1.93 -9.15
N LEU A 68 16.42 -2.64 -9.66
CA LEU A 68 17.11 -2.27 -10.90
C LEU A 68 16.20 -2.28 -12.12
N ALA A 69 15.22 -3.18 -12.18
CA ALA A 69 14.25 -3.26 -13.27
C ALA A 69 13.35 -2.01 -13.37
N ALA A 70 13.23 -1.22 -12.30
CA ALA A 70 12.51 0.05 -12.31
C ALA A 70 13.29 1.19 -12.99
N PHE A 71 14.55 0.98 -13.38
CA PHE A 71 15.43 2.01 -13.94
C PHE A 71 16.01 1.63 -15.31
N THR A 72 16.38 2.66 -16.08
CA THR A 72 17.06 2.56 -17.37
C THR A 72 18.28 3.47 -17.39
N ASP A 73 19.30 3.11 -18.16
CA ASP A 73 20.54 3.91 -18.25
C ASP A 73 20.38 5.22 -19.04
N ALA A 74 19.32 5.34 -19.84
CA ALA A 74 19.00 6.55 -20.60
C ALA A 74 17.94 7.39 -19.89
N ALA A 75 18.23 8.68 -19.72
CA ALA A 75 17.24 9.63 -19.20
C ALA A 75 16.15 9.91 -20.23
N ALA A 76 14.90 9.79 -19.83
CA ALA A 76 13.72 10.27 -20.54
C ALA A 76 13.21 11.54 -19.83
N PRO A 77 13.46 12.76 -20.35
CA PRO A 77 13.06 14.01 -19.68
C PRO A 77 11.64 14.49 -20.03
N ALA A 78 10.85 13.69 -20.75
CA ALA A 78 9.51 14.10 -21.17
C ALA A 78 8.63 14.50 -19.97
N PRO A 79 7.92 15.64 -20.03
CA PRO A 79 7.15 16.15 -18.91
C PRO A 79 6.03 15.19 -18.53
N TYR A 80 5.68 15.18 -17.25
CA TYR A 80 4.51 14.45 -16.76
C TYR A 80 3.26 15.32 -16.88
N ALA A 81 2.25 14.83 -17.59
CA ALA A 81 0.93 15.44 -17.59
C ALA A 81 0.18 14.99 -16.34
N ALA A 82 0.03 15.89 -15.36
CA ALA A 82 -0.62 15.57 -14.09
C ALA A 82 -2.06 15.06 -14.30
N LEU A 83 -2.32 13.86 -13.79
CA LEU A 83 -3.68 13.32 -13.75
C LEU A 83 -4.52 14.14 -12.77
N ARG A 84 -5.66 14.65 -13.25
CA ARG A 84 -6.66 15.29 -12.39
C ARG A 84 -7.65 14.24 -11.91
N PRO A 85 -7.87 14.10 -10.59
CA PRO A 85 -8.94 13.27 -10.07
C PRO A 85 -10.28 13.65 -10.73
N ARG A 86 -11.02 12.65 -11.19
CA ARG A 86 -12.37 12.86 -11.74
C ARG A 86 -13.43 13.04 -10.65
N GLN A 87 -13.10 12.63 -9.43
CA GLN A 87 -13.97 12.75 -8.26
C GLN A 87 -13.89 14.18 -7.70
N PRO A 88 -15.02 14.85 -7.43
CA PRO A 88 -15.05 16.11 -6.70
C PRO A 88 -14.43 15.94 -5.30
N LEU A 89 -13.58 16.89 -4.90
CA LEU A 89 -12.95 16.88 -3.56
C LEU A 89 -13.95 17.06 -2.41
N ASN A 90 -15.13 17.60 -2.70
CA ASN A 90 -16.21 17.85 -1.76
C ASN A 90 -17.35 16.82 -1.88
N GLU A 91 -17.14 15.73 -2.62
CA GLU A 91 -18.11 14.64 -2.64
C GLU A 91 -18.12 13.94 -1.28
N LEU A 92 -19.30 13.86 -0.67
CA LEU A 92 -19.51 13.18 0.60
C LEU A 92 -20.38 11.94 0.39
N ASN A 93 -20.17 10.94 1.24
CA ASN A 93 -21.05 9.78 1.31
C ASN A 93 -22.48 10.21 1.65
N ARG A 94 -23.46 9.70 0.90
CA ARG A 94 -24.88 9.98 1.16
C ARG A 94 -25.31 9.36 2.49
N HIS A 95 -26.27 9.98 3.18
CA HIS A 95 -26.89 9.39 4.39
C HIS A 95 -27.58 8.03 4.14
N THR A 96 -27.86 7.69 2.87
CA THR A 96 -28.42 6.40 2.46
C THR A 96 -27.37 5.38 2.03
N ALA A 97 -26.07 5.71 2.16
CA ALA A 97 -24.99 4.79 1.82
C ALA A 97 -25.01 3.55 2.71
N TYR A 98 -24.35 2.50 2.24
CA TYR A 98 -24.20 1.26 3.00
C TYR A 98 -23.64 1.55 4.40
N ARG A 99 -24.36 1.12 5.44
CA ARG A 99 -23.99 1.31 6.85
C ARG A 99 -23.65 2.77 7.24
N ALA A 100 -24.30 3.76 6.61
CA ALA A 100 -24.06 5.18 6.88
C ALA A 100 -24.23 5.58 8.36
N ARG A 101 -25.18 4.95 9.07
CA ARG A 101 -25.38 5.16 10.52
C ARG A 101 -24.13 4.74 11.31
N ASP A 102 -23.58 3.57 11.00
CA ASP A 102 -22.42 3.02 11.71
C ASP A 102 -21.17 3.87 11.41
N ALA A 103 -21.02 4.31 10.15
CA ALA A 103 -19.94 5.21 9.76
C ALA A 103 -19.98 6.56 10.51
N MET A 104 -21.17 7.12 10.75
CA MET A 104 -21.33 8.38 11.49
C MET A 104 -21.07 8.25 12.99
N ALA A 105 -21.21 7.04 13.54
CA ALA A 105 -20.98 6.76 14.97
C ALA A 105 -19.54 6.31 15.27
N MET A 106 -18.69 6.21 14.25
CA MET A 106 -17.33 5.71 14.37
C MET A 106 -16.42 6.74 15.03
N ALA A 107 -15.58 6.30 15.98
CA ALA A 107 -14.55 7.12 16.59
C ALA A 107 -13.37 7.29 15.62
N LEU A 108 -13.21 8.49 15.07
CA LEU A 108 -12.18 8.84 14.08
C LEU A 108 -11.33 10.05 14.53
N ASP A 109 -11.48 10.45 15.79
CA ASP A 109 -10.78 11.58 16.40
C ASP A 109 -9.35 11.25 16.82
N ARG A 110 -9.03 9.96 17.01
CA ARG A 110 -7.67 9.49 17.27
C ARG A 110 -7.28 8.38 16.28
N PRO A 111 -5.99 8.30 15.90
CA PRO A 111 -5.48 7.15 15.17
C PRO A 111 -5.81 5.84 15.90
N ASP A 112 -6.18 4.83 15.12
CA ASP A 112 -6.39 3.45 15.58
C ASP A 112 -7.54 3.24 16.59
N GLU A 113 -8.46 4.20 16.71
CA GLU A 113 -9.60 4.10 17.63
C GLU A 113 -10.84 3.42 17.00
N ALA A 114 -11.01 3.56 15.68
CA ALA A 114 -12.11 2.94 14.97
C ALA A 114 -12.00 1.41 14.97
N ASP A 115 -13.14 0.72 15.05
CA ASP A 115 -13.20 -0.71 14.74
C ASP A 115 -12.78 -0.93 13.28
N GLU A 116 -11.56 -1.46 13.12
CA GLU A 116 -10.93 -1.66 11.82
C GLU A 116 -11.72 -2.61 10.92
N GLN A 117 -12.29 -3.69 11.47
CA GLN A 117 -13.06 -4.65 10.69
C GLN A 117 -14.35 -4.02 10.16
N LEU A 118 -15.01 -3.22 10.99
CA LEU A 118 -16.19 -2.45 10.62
C LEU A 118 -15.85 -1.40 9.55
N LEU A 119 -14.79 -0.63 9.76
CA LEU A 119 -14.32 0.40 8.82
C LEU A 119 -13.99 -0.22 7.46
N ASN A 120 -13.21 -1.30 7.45
CA ASN A 120 -12.88 -2.04 6.22
C ASN A 120 -14.12 -2.57 5.51
N THR A 121 -15.11 -3.06 6.25
CA THR A 121 -16.39 -3.53 5.68
C THR A 121 -17.14 -2.38 5.01
N ILE A 122 -17.21 -1.22 5.65
CA ILE A 122 -17.87 -0.01 5.11
C ILE A 122 -17.16 0.45 3.83
N LEU A 123 -15.83 0.57 3.87
CA LEU A 123 -15.01 0.99 2.72
C LEU A 123 -15.12 0.02 1.54
N TRP A 124 -15.05 -1.30 1.80
CA TRP A 124 -15.19 -2.31 0.76
C TRP A 124 -16.51 -2.18 0.02
N HIS A 125 -17.63 -2.10 0.75
CA HIS A 125 -18.95 -2.01 0.14
C HIS A 125 -19.26 -0.64 -0.47
N ALA A 126 -18.60 0.43 -0.01
CA ALA A 126 -18.64 1.73 -0.67
C ALA A 126 -17.99 1.68 -2.06
N VAL A 127 -16.85 0.99 -2.20
CA VAL A 127 -16.10 0.90 -3.47
C VAL A 127 -16.63 -0.20 -4.40
N LYS A 128 -16.89 -1.39 -3.87
CA LYS A 128 -17.26 -2.59 -4.65
C LYS A 128 -18.77 -2.80 -4.77
N GLY A 129 -19.56 -2.05 -4.02
CA GLY A 129 -21.00 -2.17 -3.95
C GLY A 129 -21.51 -3.05 -2.81
N PRO A 130 -22.76 -2.81 -2.35
CA PRO A 130 -23.31 -3.40 -1.13
C PRO A 130 -23.58 -4.91 -1.21
N ARG A 131 -23.60 -5.48 -2.42
CA ARG A 131 -23.85 -6.92 -2.65
C ARG A 131 -22.58 -7.73 -2.90
N THR A 132 -21.42 -7.08 -2.96
CA THR A 132 -20.16 -7.75 -3.28
C THR A 132 -19.53 -8.28 -1.98
N PRO A 133 -19.40 -9.61 -1.79
CA PRO A 133 -18.82 -10.16 -0.58
C PRO A 133 -17.41 -9.61 -0.35
N MET A 134 -17.11 -9.22 0.90
CA MET A 134 -15.76 -8.86 1.29
C MET A 134 -14.92 -10.14 1.40
N PRO A 135 -13.74 -10.22 0.75
CA PRO A 135 -12.85 -11.36 0.94
C PRO A 135 -12.37 -11.42 2.40
N PRO A 136 -12.13 -12.63 2.95
CA PRO A 136 -11.52 -12.74 4.26
C PRO A 136 -10.12 -12.12 4.23
N ALA A 137 -9.71 -11.50 5.34
CA ALA A 137 -8.34 -11.03 5.51
C ALA A 137 -7.37 -12.22 5.34
N LYS A 138 -6.31 -12.01 4.56
CA LYS A 138 -5.19 -12.96 4.46
C LYS A 138 -4.02 -12.39 5.23
N THR A 139 -3.70 -13.02 6.36
CA THR A 139 -2.49 -12.74 7.13
C THR A 139 -1.63 -13.99 7.17
N ALA A 140 -0.32 -13.85 6.97
CA ALA A 140 0.63 -14.97 7.01
C ALA A 140 0.99 -15.42 8.44
N PHE A 141 0.45 -14.78 9.48
CA PHE A 141 0.63 -15.21 10.86
C PHE A 141 -0.20 -16.47 11.17
N ARG A 142 0.46 -17.47 11.76
CA ARG A 142 -0.09 -18.82 11.98
C ARG A 142 -1.50 -18.77 12.57
N THR A 143 -2.45 -19.42 11.90
CA THR A 143 -3.83 -19.64 12.37
C THR A 143 -3.92 -20.67 13.52
N HIS A 144 -2.84 -20.89 14.25
CA HIS A 144 -2.83 -21.76 15.41
C HIS A 144 -2.53 -20.93 16.66
N PRO A 145 -3.41 -20.95 17.68
CA PRO A 145 -3.05 -20.40 18.97
C PRO A 145 -1.75 -21.10 19.43
N LEU A 146 -0.86 -20.33 20.06
CA LEU A 146 0.20 -20.92 20.88
C LEU A 146 -0.48 -21.89 21.84
N LYS A 147 -0.09 -23.16 21.80
CA LYS A 147 -0.42 -24.06 22.90
C LYS A 147 0.28 -23.47 24.11
N ASP A 148 -0.48 -23.19 25.16
CA ASP A 148 0.11 -23.02 26.48
C ASP A 148 0.80 -24.36 26.79
N ASP A 149 2.12 -24.34 26.86
CA ASP A 149 2.90 -25.45 27.38
C ASP A 149 2.73 -25.43 28.91
N ASP A 150 2.02 -26.44 29.44
CA ASP A 150 1.96 -26.77 30.88
C ASP A 150 3.35 -27.18 31.43
#